data_AF-A0A0G1Z6D1-F1
#
_entry.id   AF-A0A0G1Z6D1-F1
#
_cell.length_a   1.000
_cell.length_b   1.000
_cell.length_c   1.000
_cell.angle_alpha   90.00
_cell.angle_beta   90.00
_cell.angle_gamma   90.00
#
_symmetry.space_group_name_H-M   'P 1'
#
loop_
_entity.id
_entity.type
_entity.pdbx_description
1 polymer ?
#
loop_
_entity_poly.entity_id
_entity_poly.type
_entity_poly.pdbx_seq_one_letter_code
_entity_poly.pdbx_strand_id
1 'polypeptide(L)'
;MTKTKVVRSINLLLIFAVVGIFLYVGKNKPVKMTDVACLARNLAYETLLDSHLRPESRRELEAIMHVVFQRKQLGRKAGFSNTVCGVVYQRAAFSWTLKHKLRYKDPDNKQRWAYMRSVARDGLAGTFVYSWPRSHECIISYKRADNKGVGKKPAIWFRARMRPVIVIGSHEFFCPKKR
;
A
#
# COMPACT_ATOMS: atom_id res chain seq x y z
N MET A 1 -31.55 16.95 -70.74
CA MET A 1 -30.75 17.67 -69.72
C MET A 1 -31.63 17.96 -68.52
N THR A 2 -31.51 17.17 -67.46
CA THR A 2 -32.08 17.48 -66.13
C THR A 2 -31.33 16.62 -65.11
N LYS A 3 -30.70 17.29 -64.15
CA LYS A 3 -29.84 16.70 -63.11
C LYS A 3 -30.64 16.36 -61.85
N THR A 4 -30.08 15.43 -61.06
CA THR A 4 -30.14 15.32 -59.58
C THR A 4 -31.46 14.83 -58.95
N LYS A 5 -31.52 13.99 -57.91
CA LYS A 5 -30.74 13.96 -56.65
C LYS A 5 -30.79 12.55 -56.03
N VAL A 6 -29.64 11.98 -55.65
CA VAL A 6 -29.58 10.84 -54.71
C VAL A 6 -29.38 11.43 -53.32
N VAL A 7 -30.39 11.30 -52.46
CA VAL A 7 -30.29 11.65 -51.03
C VAL A 7 -29.72 10.43 -50.32
N ARG A 8 -28.47 10.54 -49.83
CA ARG A 8 -27.86 9.53 -48.96
C ARG A 8 -28.31 9.77 -47.52
N SER A 9 -29.10 8.84 -47.00
CA SER A 9 -29.45 8.76 -45.58
C SER A 9 -28.19 8.41 -44.77
N ILE A 10 -27.64 9.39 -44.04
CA ILE A 10 -26.53 9.17 -43.12
C ILE A 10 -27.11 8.65 -41.80
N ASN A 11 -26.64 7.45 -41.41
CA ASN A 11 -26.94 6.74 -40.17
C ASN A 11 -26.82 7.64 -38.92
N LEU A 12 -27.95 8.03 -38.35
CA LEU A 12 -28.07 8.80 -37.10
C LEU A 12 -28.00 7.89 -35.85
N LEU A 13 -27.18 6.83 -35.86
CA LEU A 13 -27.10 5.86 -34.75
C LEU A 13 -25.72 5.79 -34.07
N LEU A 14 -24.74 6.59 -34.51
CA LEU A 14 -23.34 6.49 -34.06
C LEU A 14 -22.85 7.66 -33.18
N ILE A 15 -23.75 8.54 -32.72
CA ILE A 15 -23.37 9.72 -31.93
C ILE A 15 -23.48 9.49 -30.42
N PHE A 16 -24.22 8.48 -29.95
CA PHE A 16 -24.37 8.23 -28.50
C PHE A 16 -23.29 7.32 -27.88
N ALA A 17 -22.50 6.60 -28.68
CA ALA A 17 -21.44 5.73 -28.14
C ALA A 17 -20.15 6.49 -27.75
N VAL A 18 -19.95 7.72 -28.24
CA VAL A 18 -18.72 8.51 -27.96
C VAL A 18 -18.85 9.38 -26.70
N VAL A 19 -20.08 9.66 -26.24
CA VAL A 19 -20.32 10.52 -25.06
C VAL A 19 -20.25 9.75 -23.72
N GLY A 20 -20.34 8.42 -23.74
CA GLY A 20 -20.29 7.58 -22.53
C GLY A 20 -18.90 7.38 -21.93
N ILE A 21 -17.83 7.85 -22.58
CA ILE A 21 -16.44 7.55 -22.17
C ILE A 21 -15.87 8.59 -21.18
N PHE A 22 -16.52 9.75 -20.97
CA PHE A 22 -15.84 10.90 -20.38
C PHE A 22 -15.96 11.13 -18.85
N LEU A 23 -16.69 10.33 -18.07
CA LEU A 23 -16.89 10.66 -16.64
C LEU A 23 -16.78 9.50 -15.65
N TYR A 24 -15.89 8.53 -15.90
CA TYR A 24 -15.31 7.74 -14.80
C TYR A 24 -14.06 8.45 -14.24
N VAL A 25 -14.20 9.75 -13.93
CA VAL A 25 -13.26 10.41 -13.01
C VAL A 25 -13.53 9.78 -11.65
N GLY A 26 -12.78 8.71 -11.35
CA GLY A 26 -12.80 8.08 -10.04
C GLY A 26 -12.63 9.18 -8.99
N LYS A 27 -13.61 9.33 -8.09
CA LYS A 27 -13.53 10.26 -6.97
C LYS A 27 -12.30 9.90 -6.15
N ASN A 28 -11.16 10.54 -6.44
CA ASN A 28 -9.98 10.48 -5.61
C ASN A 28 -10.37 11.10 -4.26
N LYS A 29 -10.61 10.24 -3.27
CA LYS A 29 -10.92 10.70 -1.92
C LYS A 29 -9.75 11.56 -1.44
N PRO A 30 -10.01 12.75 -0.85
CA PRO A 30 -8.93 13.59 -0.37
C PRO A 30 -8.06 12.82 0.63
N VAL A 31 -6.74 12.90 0.44
CA VAL A 31 -5.76 12.26 1.32
C VAL A 31 -5.87 12.89 2.71
N LYS A 32 -6.23 12.09 3.71
CA LYS A 32 -6.32 12.56 5.10
C LYS A 32 -4.91 12.72 5.67
N MET A 33 -4.59 13.92 6.16
CA MET A 33 -3.27 14.20 6.75
C MET A 33 -2.96 13.32 7.97
N THR A 34 -3.98 12.87 8.69
CA THR A 34 -3.84 11.90 9.78
C THR A 34 -3.35 10.54 9.28
N ASP A 35 -3.90 10.03 8.16
CA ASP A 35 -3.46 8.78 7.54
C ASP A 35 -2.01 8.89 7.03
N VAL A 36 -1.62 10.06 6.48
CA VAL A 36 -0.22 10.33 6.08
C VAL A 36 0.72 10.18 7.27
N ALA A 37 0.40 10.81 8.40
CA ALA A 37 1.25 10.76 9.60
C ALA A 37 1.37 9.34 10.18
N CYS A 38 0.26 8.59 10.26
CA CYS A 38 0.27 7.21 10.73
C CYS A 38 1.14 6.32 9.83
N LEU A 39 0.92 6.37 8.51
CA LEU A 39 1.64 5.54 7.56
C LEU A 39 3.12 5.90 7.51
N ALA A 40 3.45 7.19 7.51
CA ALA A 40 4.84 7.66 7.53
C ALA A 40 5.58 7.21 8.80
N ARG A 41 4.94 7.24 9.98
CA ARG A 41 5.57 6.71 11.22
C ARG A 41 5.86 5.23 11.08
N ASN A 42 4.91 4.47 10.54
CA ASN A 42 5.11 3.05 10.31
C ASN A 42 6.33 2.82 9.42
N LEU A 43 6.39 3.50 8.28
CA LEU A 43 7.51 3.43 7.36
C LEU A 43 8.86 3.79 8.01
N ALA A 44 8.88 4.84 8.83
CA ALA A 44 10.09 5.27 9.52
C ALA A 44 10.56 4.29 10.61
N TYR A 45 9.66 3.61 11.30
CA TYR A 45 10.02 2.68 12.38
C TYR A 45 10.22 1.24 11.92
N GLU A 46 9.68 0.88 10.75
CA GLU A 46 9.85 -0.45 10.17
C GLU A 46 11.09 -0.56 9.27
N THR A 47 11.65 0.55 8.79
CA THR A 47 12.84 0.54 7.91
C THR A 47 14.13 1.02 8.60
N LEU A 48 15.27 0.79 7.95
CA LEU A 48 16.58 1.24 8.43
C LEU A 48 16.69 2.77 8.48
N LEU A 49 17.54 3.30 9.35
CA LEU A 49 17.67 4.75 9.62
C LEU A 49 18.07 5.56 8.38
N ASP A 50 18.86 4.97 7.49
CA ASP A 50 19.40 5.55 6.26
C ASP A 50 18.52 5.28 5.03
N SER A 51 17.36 4.62 5.17
CA SER A 51 16.49 4.25 4.02
C SER A 51 16.00 5.45 3.18
N HIS A 52 16.14 6.68 3.67
CA HIS A 52 15.80 7.89 2.92
C HIS A 52 16.93 8.38 2.01
N LEU A 53 18.14 7.84 2.17
CA LEU A 53 19.33 8.19 1.39
C LEU A 53 19.58 7.19 0.24
N ARG A 54 18.81 6.12 0.19
CA ARG A 54 19.03 4.94 -0.66
C ARG A 54 17.85 4.76 -1.62
N PRO A 55 17.99 5.06 -2.92
CA PRO A 55 16.89 5.00 -3.88
C PRO A 55 16.14 3.66 -3.88
N GLU A 56 16.86 2.55 -3.73
CA GLU A 56 16.31 1.19 -3.70
C GLU A 56 15.37 0.94 -2.51
N SER A 57 15.49 1.73 -1.44
CA SER A 57 14.61 1.63 -0.28
C SER A 57 13.17 2.03 -0.59
N ARG A 58 12.93 2.82 -1.65
CA ARG A 58 11.57 3.18 -2.06
C ARG A 58 10.72 1.95 -2.34
N ARG A 59 11.30 0.90 -2.93
CA ARG A 59 10.61 -0.37 -3.20
C ARG A 59 10.18 -1.09 -1.93
N GLU A 60 11.04 -1.10 -0.91
CA GLU A 60 10.73 -1.69 0.41
C GLU A 60 9.60 -0.92 1.12
N LEU A 61 9.66 0.42 1.08
CA LEU A 61 8.63 1.27 1.67
C LEU A 61 7.26 1.04 1.02
N GLU A 62 7.21 0.97 -0.31
CA GLU A 62 5.97 0.68 -1.05
C GLU A 62 5.45 -0.72 -0.73
N ALA A 63 6.32 -1.73 -0.62
CA ALA A 63 5.91 -3.08 -0.22
C ALA A 63 5.28 -3.12 1.19
N ILE A 64 5.83 -2.37 2.15
CA ILE A 64 5.25 -2.22 3.49
C ILE A 64 3.88 -1.52 3.41
N MET A 65 3.73 -0.50 2.57
CA MET A 65 2.43 0.17 2.35
C MET A 65 1.39 -0.78 1.76
N HIS A 66 1.76 -1.62 0.78
CA HIS A 66 0.87 -2.63 0.21
C HIS A 66 0.33 -3.57 1.30
N VAL A 67 1.16 -3.99 2.26
CA VAL A 67 0.70 -4.80 3.40
C VAL A 67 -0.33 -4.06 4.25
N VAL A 68 -0.11 -2.78 4.54
CA VAL A 68 -1.08 -1.97 5.29
C VAL A 68 -2.41 -1.85 4.53
N PHE A 69 -2.35 -1.61 3.22
CA PHE A 69 -3.54 -1.49 2.38
C PHE A 69 -4.29 -2.81 2.21
N GLN A 70 -3.57 -3.93 2.06
CA GLN A 70 -4.16 -5.25 1.99
C GLN A 70 -4.88 -5.62 3.30
N ARG A 71 -4.24 -5.37 4.46
CA ARG A 71 -4.87 -5.56 5.78
C ARG A 71 -6.13 -4.70 5.93
N LYS A 72 -6.06 -3.43 5.51
CA LYS A 72 -7.21 -2.51 5.52
C LYS A 72 -8.36 -3.03 4.64
N GLN A 73 -8.04 -3.53 3.45
CA GLN A 73 -9.02 -4.06 2.51
C GLN A 73 -9.70 -5.33 3.04
N LEU A 74 -8.94 -6.24 3.65
CA LEU A 74 -9.48 -7.43 4.31
C LEU A 74 -10.39 -7.06 5.49
N GLY A 75 -9.99 -6.03 6.24
CA GLY A 75 -10.81 -5.41 7.27
C GLY A 75 -11.22 -6.35 8.41
N ARG A 76 -12.31 -5.99 9.08
CA ARG A 76 -12.74 -6.62 10.35
C ARG A 76 -12.98 -8.13 10.24
N LYS A 77 -13.46 -8.62 9.08
CA LYS A 77 -13.71 -10.06 8.86
C LYS A 77 -12.45 -10.91 8.98
N ALA A 78 -11.28 -10.32 8.68
CA ALA A 78 -9.98 -10.95 8.83
C ALA A 78 -9.25 -10.53 10.12
N GLY A 79 -9.92 -9.80 11.02
CA GLY A 79 -9.33 -9.29 12.26
C GLY A 79 -8.46 -8.04 12.08
N PHE A 80 -8.64 -7.28 10.99
CA PHE A 80 -7.95 -6.01 10.75
C PHE A 80 -8.88 -4.79 10.88
N SER A 81 -8.31 -3.62 11.12
CA SER A 81 -9.07 -2.36 11.02
C SER A 81 -9.35 -1.97 9.57
N ASN A 82 -10.44 -1.24 9.33
CA ASN A 82 -10.81 -0.72 7.99
C ASN A 82 -10.20 0.67 7.70
N THR A 83 -9.28 1.15 8.53
CA THR A 83 -8.61 2.46 8.39
C THR A 83 -7.09 2.28 8.39
N VAL A 84 -6.36 3.19 7.74
CA VAL A 84 -4.88 3.10 7.66
C VAL A 84 -4.27 3.21 9.05
N CYS A 85 -4.61 4.28 9.78
CA CYS A 85 -4.16 4.43 11.17
C CYS A 85 -4.57 3.25 12.05
N GLY A 86 -5.78 2.71 11.88
CA GLY A 86 -6.23 1.57 12.65
C GLY A 86 -5.45 0.29 12.38
N VAL A 87 -4.99 0.06 11.14
CA VAL A 87 -4.08 -1.05 10.83
C VAL A 87 -2.69 -0.80 11.42
N VAL A 88 -2.16 0.41 11.25
CA VAL A 88 -0.83 0.81 11.78
C VAL A 88 -0.78 0.68 13.30
N TYR A 89 -1.81 1.13 14.01
CA TYR A 89 -1.86 1.11 15.48
C TYR A 89 -2.56 -0.12 16.07
N GLN A 90 -2.87 -1.11 15.23
CA GLN A 90 -3.41 -2.37 15.73
C GLN A 90 -2.40 -3.02 16.68
N ARG A 91 -2.88 -3.46 17.85
CA ARG A 91 -2.02 -3.96 18.93
C ARG A 91 -1.10 -5.07 18.42
N ALA A 92 0.20 -4.89 18.60
CA ALA A 92 1.25 -5.83 18.19
C ALA A 92 1.32 -6.13 16.68
N ALA A 93 0.66 -5.35 15.82
CA ALA A 93 0.81 -5.49 14.36
C ALA A 93 2.20 -5.05 13.88
N PHE A 94 2.80 -4.07 14.58
CA PHE A 94 4.15 -3.58 14.38
C PHE A 94 4.84 -3.41 15.74
N SER A 95 6.09 -3.85 15.86
CA SER A 95 6.75 -3.99 17.16
C SER A 95 6.94 -2.66 17.89
N TRP A 96 7.15 -1.57 17.14
CA TRP A 96 7.36 -0.23 17.70
C TRP A 96 6.09 0.34 18.36
N THR A 97 4.90 -0.11 17.96
CA THR A 97 3.62 0.37 18.55
C THR A 97 3.44 -0.04 20.01
N LEU A 98 4.15 -1.08 20.46
CA LEU A 98 4.18 -1.53 21.85
C LEU A 98 5.07 -0.64 22.72
N LYS A 99 5.98 0.14 22.12
CA LYS A 99 6.87 1.05 22.82
C LYS A 99 6.16 2.39 22.99
N HIS A 100 5.68 2.68 24.21
CA HIS A 100 4.94 3.91 24.51
C HIS A 100 5.65 5.18 23.99
N LYS A 101 6.98 5.24 24.18
CA LYS A 101 7.84 6.35 23.73
C LYS A 101 7.88 6.56 22.21
N LEU A 102 7.55 5.54 21.40
CA LEU A 102 7.58 5.62 19.94
C LEU A 102 6.19 5.76 19.32
N ARG A 103 5.14 5.29 19.99
CA ARG A 103 3.80 5.16 19.42
C ARG A 103 3.27 6.46 18.78
N TYR A 104 3.49 7.59 19.43
CA TYR A 104 3.05 8.90 18.93
C TYR A 104 4.20 9.86 18.66
N LYS A 105 5.44 9.35 18.69
CA LYS A 105 6.63 10.15 18.44
C LYS A 105 6.92 10.16 16.94
N ASP A 106 7.18 11.34 16.40
CA ASP A 106 7.72 11.47 15.04
C ASP A 106 9.25 11.20 15.06
N PRO A 107 9.83 10.66 13.99
CA PRO A 107 11.28 10.49 13.89
C PRO A 107 12.02 11.83 14.04
N ASP A 108 13.09 11.84 14.83
CA ASP A 108 13.84 13.07 15.15
C ASP A 108 14.56 13.65 13.92
N ASN A 109 15.00 12.80 12.97
CA ASN A 109 15.63 13.24 11.73
C ASN A 109 14.57 13.86 10.79
N LYS A 110 14.61 15.20 10.65
CA LYS A 110 13.66 15.98 9.85
C LYS A 110 13.65 15.60 8.37
N GLN A 111 14.82 15.34 7.77
CA GLN A 111 14.92 14.96 6.35
C GLN A 111 14.27 13.60 6.11
N ARG A 112 14.59 12.62 6.97
CA ARG A 112 13.95 11.30 6.96
C ARG A 112 12.45 11.42 7.15
N TRP A 113 12.00 12.24 8.10
CA TRP A 113 10.58 12.41 8.35
C TRP A 113 9.85 13.03 7.16
N ALA A 114 10.41 14.08 6.55
CA ALA A 114 9.87 14.68 5.34
C ALA A 114 9.76 13.67 4.19
N TYR A 115 10.79 12.87 3.98
CA TYR A 115 10.81 11.81 2.97
C TYR A 115 9.71 10.76 3.22
N MET A 116 9.60 10.23 4.45
CA MET A 116 8.58 9.22 4.79
C MET A 116 7.16 9.76 4.63
N ARG A 117 6.91 11.04 4.97
CA ARG A 117 5.61 11.67 4.71
C ARG A 117 5.32 11.84 3.21
N SER A 118 6.34 12.15 2.41
CA SER A 118 6.19 12.24 0.96
C SER A 118 5.79 10.88 0.38
N VAL A 119 6.54 9.83 0.72
CA VAL A 119 6.26 8.45 0.29
C VAL A 119 4.87 7.99 0.72
N ALA A 120 4.48 8.27 1.97
CA ALA A 120 3.15 7.93 2.47
C ALA A 120 2.03 8.67 1.72
N ARG A 121 2.25 9.95 1.35
CA ARG A 121 1.29 10.72 0.56
C ARG A 121 1.11 10.12 -0.84
N ASP A 122 2.21 9.77 -1.49
CA ASP A 122 2.18 9.14 -2.82
C ASP A 122 1.41 7.81 -2.76
N GLY A 123 1.71 6.95 -1.78
CA GLY A 123 1.01 5.68 -1.59
C GLY A 123 -0.48 5.85 -1.31
N LEU A 124 -0.87 6.84 -0.48
CA LEU A 124 -2.28 7.14 -0.22
C LEU A 124 -3.02 7.73 -1.43
N ALA A 125 -2.30 8.38 -2.34
CA ALA A 125 -2.81 8.86 -3.62
C ALA A 125 -2.84 7.75 -4.70
N GLY A 126 -2.30 6.56 -4.41
CA GLY A 126 -2.17 5.47 -5.38
C GLY A 126 -1.00 5.64 -6.37
N THR A 127 -0.10 6.58 -6.12
CA THR A 127 1.05 6.90 -6.97
C THR A 127 2.27 6.07 -6.55
N PHE A 128 2.26 4.79 -6.91
CA PHE A 128 3.39 3.89 -6.68
C PHE A 128 4.41 3.96 -7.81
N VAL A 129 5.70 3.93 -7.47
CA VAL A 129 6.80 3.90 -8.45
C VAL A 129 7.03 2.48 -8.96
N TYR A 130 6.94 1.50 -8.06
CA TYR A 130 7.18 0.10 -8.40
C TYR A 130 5.86 -0.65 -8.58
N SER A 131 5.77 -1.45 -9.64
CA SER A 131 4.61 -2.30 -9.89
C SER A 131 4.46 -3.37 -8.81
N TRP A 132 3.23 -3.56 -8.31
CA TRP A 132 2.87 -4.67 -7.43
C TRP A 132 2.20 -5.78 -8.24
N PRO A 133 2.90 -6.89 -8.57
CA PRO A 133 2.34 -7.91 -9.43
C PRO A 133 1.21 -8.67 -8.74
N ARG A 134 0.26 -9.20 -9.51
CA ARG A 134 -0.89 -9.96 -8.98
C ARG A 134 -0.49 -11.14 -8.11
N SER A 135 0.64 -11.78 -8.40
CA SER A 135 1.20 -12.86 -7.58
C SER A 135 1.51 -12.45 -6.14
N HIS A 136 1.60 -11.14 -5.85
CA HIS A 136 1.87 -10.57 -4.54
C HIS A 136 0.59 -10.04 -3.84
N GLU A 137 -0.60 -10.13 -4.43
CA GLU A 137 -1.86 -9.64 -3.83
C GLU A 137 -2.21 -10.37 -2.52
N CYS A 138 -1.74 -11.60 -2.34
CA CYS A 138 -1.97 -12.36 -1.10
C CYS A 138 -1.08 -11.93 0.07
N ILE A 139 -0.12 -11.02 -0.14
CA ILE A 139 0.87 -10.64 0.87
C ILE A 139 0.19 -9.79 1.94
N ILE A 140 0.15 -10.30 3.18
CA ILE A 140 -0.48 -9.61 4.32
C ILE A 140 0.44 -9.49 5.54
N SER A 141 1.65 -10.02 5.44
CA SER A 141 2.61 -10.01 6.52
C SER A 141 4.02 -9.95 6.00
N TYR A 142 4.92 -9.47 6.85
CA TYR A 142 6.34 -9.48 6.60
C TYR A 142 7.08 -9.58 7.94
N LYS A 143 8.36 -9.91 7.87
CA LYS A 143 9.32 -9.79 8.97
C LYS A 143 10.67 -9.40 8.41
N ARG A 144 11.61 -9.02 9.27
CA ARG A 144 12.99 -8.86 8.85
C ARG A 144 13.55 -10.17 8.28
N ALA A 145 14.29 -10.08 7.18
CA ALA A 145 14.92 -11.22 6.53
C ALA A 145 15.99 -11.86 7.44
N ASP A 146 16.70 -11.04 8.22
CA ASP A 146 17.68 -11.49 9.22
C ASP A 146 17.06 -12.07 10.51
N ASN A 147 15.73 -12.18 10.60
CA ASN A 147 14.98 -12.61 11.79
C ASN A 147 15.22 -11.80 13.07
N LYS A 148 15.89 -10.63 13.00
CA LYS A 148 16.13 -9.82 14.19
C LYS A 148 14.79 -9.34 14.78
N GLY A 149 14.61 -9.55 16.08
CA GLY A 149 13.38 -9.18 16.79
C GLY A 149 12.23 -10.19 16.67
N VAL A 150 12.42 -11.31 15.95
CA VAL A 150 11.41 -12.38 15.87
C VAL A 150 11.70 -13.44 16.92
N GLY A 151 10.89 -13.48 17.97
CA GLY A 151 10.99 -14.52 19.00
C GLY A 151 10.63 -15.93 18.51
N LYS A 152 10.98 -16.96 19.29
CA LYS A 152 10.70 -18.38 18.97
C LYS A 152 9.23 -18.64 18.64
N LYS A 153 8.30 -18.16 19.47
CA LYS A 153 6.85 -18.36 19.29
C LYS A 153 6.32 -17.75 17.98
N PRO A 154 6.57 -16.45 17.67
CA PRO A 154 6.26 -15.88 16.35
C PRO A 154 6.87 -16.65 15.18
N ALA A 155 8.13 -17.09 15.28
CA ALA A 155 8.79 -17.84 14.21
C ALA A 155 8.08 -19.17 13.90
N ILE A 156 7.70 -19.93 14.93
CA ILE A 156 6.90 -21.16 14.79
C ILE A 156 5.56 -20.86 14.13
N TRP A 157 4.86 -19.82 14.58
CA TRP A 157 3.58 -19.42 14.01
C TRP A 157 3.70 -19.05 12.53
N PHE A 158 4.70 -18.23 12.15
CA PHE A 158 4.96 -17.87 10.76
C PHE A 158 5.20 -19.11 9.90
N ARG A 159 6.07 -20.03 10.35
CA ARG A 159 6.35 -21.27 9.62
C ARG A 159 5.10 -22.13 9.44
N ALA A 160 4.24 -22.20 10.45
CA ALA A 160 3.02 -22.99 10.41
C ALA A 160 1.93 -22.37 9.50
N ARG A 161 1.79 -21.04 9.49
CA ARG A 161 0.64 -20.35 8.89
C ARG A 161 0.93 -19.58 7.61
N MET A 162 2.19 -19.26 7.36
CA MET A 162 2.61 -18.34 6.31
C MET A 162 3.61 -19.01 5.36
N ARG A 163 3.56 -18.66 4.08
CA ARG A 163 4.56 -19.03 3.07
C ARG A 163 5.32 -17.78 2.62
N PRO A 164 6.65 -17.85 2.50
CA PRO A 164 7.42 -16.74 1.95
C PRO A 164 7.06 -16.54 0.47
N VAL A 165 7.17 -15.31 -0.01
CA VAL A 165 6.89 -14.95 -1.42
C VAL A 165 8.08 -14.24 -2.03
N ILE A 166 8.56 -13.18 -1.37
CA ILE A 166 9.62 -12.33 -1.91
C ILE A 166 10.40 -11.66 -0.77
N VAL A 167 11.67 -11.37 -1.01
CA VAL A 167 12.50 -10.50 -0.17
C VAL A 167 12.66 -9.16 -0.87
N ILE A 168 12.36 -8.05 -0.18
CA ILE A 168 12.53 -6.68 -0.68
C ILE A 168 13.23 -5.87 0.42
N GLY A 169 14.42 -5.36 0.13
CA GLY A 169 15.24 -4.67 1.11
C GLY A 169 15.59 -5.59 2.28
N SER A 170 15.27 -5.14 3.50
CA SER A 170 15.54 -5.88 4.74
C SER A 170 14.39 -6.80 5.16
N HIS A 171 13.33 -6.91 4.36
CA HIS A 171 12.11 -7.63 4.72
C HIS A 171 11.83 -8.83 3.80
N GLU A 172 11.37 -9.91 4.42
CA GLU A 172 10.76 -11.06 3.75
C GLU A 172 9.24 -10.96 3.90
N PHE A 173 8.52 -11.11 2.78
CA PHE A 173 7.08 -10.92 2.67
C PHE A 173 6.35 -12.25 2.49
N PHE A 174 5.15 -12.34 3.05
CA PHE A 174 4.46 -13.61 3.24
C PHE A 174 2.97 -13.54 2.88
N CYS A 175 2.51 -14.64 2.28
CA CYS A 175 1.09 -14.94 2.12
C CYS A 175 0.64 -16.00 3.14
N PRO A 176 -0.65 -16.04 3.51
CA PRO A 176 -1.21 -17.17 4.25
C PRO A 176 -1.05 -18.46 3.43
N LYS A 177 -0.77 -19.57 4.11
CA LYS A 177 -0.92 -20.89 3.50
C LYS A 177 -2.41 -21.14 3.25
N LYS A 178 -2.74 -21.77 2.11
CA LYS A 178 -4.09 -22.29 1.88
C LYS A 178 -4.36 -23.31 3.00
N ARG A 179 -5.54 -23.20 3.62
CA ARG A 179 -6.02 -24.20 4.57
C ARG A 179 -6.48 -25.44 3.82
#